data_AF-A0A2J7ZB18-F1
#
_entry.id   AF-A0A2J7ZB18-F1
#
_cell.length_a   1.000
_cell.length_b   1.000
_cell.length_c   1.000
_cell.angle_alpha   90.00
_cell.angle_beta   90.00
_cell.angle_gamma   90.00
#
_symmetry.space_group_name_H-M   'P 1'
#
loop_
_entity.id
_entity.type
_entity.pdbx_description
1 polymer ?
#
loop_
_entity_poly.entity_id
_entity_poly.type
_entity_poly.pdbx_seq_one_letter_code
_entity_poly.pdbx_strand_id
1 'polypeptide(L)' 'MIIHATPIKRDVAYDDRAQQTSLPIALHRPDGGTEETILILTPGEVELYAIQLEQAIARRESARERRLRCPGPSLPTR' A
#
# COMPACT_ATOMS: atom_id res chain seq x y z
N MET A 1 21.80 3.46 -1.53
CA MET A 1 20.83 3.73 -0.44
C MET A 1 19.43 3.70 -1.03
N ILE A 2 18.47 3.07 -0.35
CA ILE A 2 17.05 3.01 -0.76
C ILE A 2 16.29 4.07 0.05
N ILE A 3 15.39 4.82 -0.59
CA ILE A 3 14.56 5.84 0.07
C ILE A 3 13.16 5.33 0.42
N HIS A 4 12.56 4.54 -0.47
CA HIS A 4 11.27 3.90 -0.24
C HIS A 4 11.05 2.74 -1.20
N ALA A 5 10.04 1.92 -0.91
CA ALA A 5 9.58 0.84 -1.76
C ALA A 5 8.11 1.06 -2.15
N THR A 6 7.73 0.61 -3.33
CA THR A 6 6.33 0.63 -3.81
C THR A 6 5.93 -0.73 -4.34
N PRO A 7 4.72 -1.24 -4.03
CA PRO A 7 4.18 -2.43 -4.69
C PRO A 7 4.11 -2.24 -6.20
N ILE A 8 4.51 -3.25 -6.96
CA ILE A 8 4.28 -3.32 -8.41
C ILE A 8 2.84 -3.85 -8.59
N LYS A 9 2.10 -3.35 -9.59
CA LYS A 9 0.74 -3.82 -9.92
C LYS A 9 0.77 -5.23 -10.54
N ARG A 10 1.15 -6.22 -9.74
CA ARG A 10 1.10 -7.65 -10.02
C ARG A 10 0.48 -8.36 -8.84
N ASP A 11 -0.11 -9.51 -9.10
CA ASP A 11 -0.72 -10.31 -8.05
C ASP A 11 0.34 -10.85 -7.10
N VAL A 12 -0.07 -11.01 -5.85
CA VAL A 12 0.70 -11.66 -4.80
C VAL A 12 0.72 -13.17 -5.09
N ALA A 13 1.88 -13.82 -4.99
CA ALA A 13 1.99 -15.26 -5.17
C ALA A 13 2.32 -15.96 -3.84
N TYR A 14 1.69 -17.11 -3.60
CA TYR A 14 1.92 -17.93 -2.41
C TYR A 14 2.73 -19.17 -2.77
N ASP A 15 3.83 -19.41 -2.06
CA ASP A 15 4.64 -20.62 -2.14
C ASP A 15 4.33 -21.53 -0.96
N ASP A 16 3.59 -22.61 -1.23
CA ASP A 16 3.21 -23.61 -0.24
C ASP A 16 4.40 -24.38 0.34
N ARG A 17 5.48 -24.57 -0.45
CA ARG A 17 6.66 -25.31 0.01
C ARG A 17 7.46 -24.52 1.04
N ALA A 18 7.56 -23.21 0.82
CA ALA A 18 8.24 -22.29 1.73
C ALA A 18 7.32 -21.71 2.82
N GLN A 19 5.99 -21.91 2.70
CA GLN A 19 4.97 -21.26 3.52
C GLN A 19 5.15 -19.74 3.53
N GLN A 20 5.34 -19.17 2.35
CA GLN A 20 5.68 -17.75 2.18
C GLN A 20 4.88 -17.09 1.07
N THR A 21 4.66 -15.80 1.24
CA THR A 21 3.96 -14.95 0.29
C THR A 21 4.94 -13.99 -0.35
N SER A 22 4.92 -13.88 -1.67
CA SER A 22 5.77 -13.02 -2.46
C SER A 22 4.98 -11.86 -3.06
N LEU A 23 5.44 -10.64 -2.79
CA LEU A 23 4.89 -9.40 -3.34
C LEU A 23 5.98 -8.71 -4.18
N PRO A 24 5.79 -8.56 -5.50
CA PRO A 24 6.70 -7.77 -6.32
C PRO A 24 6.69 -6.28 -5.89
N ILE A 25 7.88 -5.73 -5.66
CA ILE A 25 8.08 -4.33 -5.25
C ILE A 25 9.15 -3.65 -6.11
N ALA A 26 9.07 -2.32 -6.22
CA ALA A 26 10.12 -1.48 -6.76
C ALA A 26 10.78 -0.69 -5.63
N LEU A 27 12.11 -0.76 -5.56
CA LEU A 27 12.95 0.01 -4.64
C LEU A 27 13.40 1.29 -5.34
N HIS A 28 13.20 2.43 -4.68
CA HIS A 28 13.56 3.74 -5.21
C HIS A 28 14.83 4.26 -4.56
N ARG A 29 15.75 4.83 -5.34
CA ARG A 29 17.02 5.39 -4.90
C ARG A 29 17.04 6.92 -5.04
N PRO A 30 17.89 7.64 -4.28
CA PRO A 30 17.95 9.11 -4.33
C PRO A 30 18.30 9.71 -5.70
N ASP A 31 18.99 8.95 -6.54
CA ASP A 31 19.40 9.31 -7.90
C ASP A 31 18.27 9.16 -8.94
N GLY A 32 17.06 8.77 -8.49
CA GLY A 32 15.93 8.46 -9.36
C GLY A 32 15.97 7.05 -9.95
N GLY A 33 16.99 6.26 -9.61
CA GLY A 33 17.08 4.86 -10.02
C GLY A 33 16.02 4.00 -9.33
N THR A 34 15.46 3.06 -10.08
CA THR A 34 14.51 2.05 -9.60
C THR A 34 15.03 0.65 -9.86
N GLU A 35 14.75 -0.25 -8.91
CA GLU A 35 15.11 -1.66 -9.00
C GLU A 35 13.90 -2.52 -8.61
N GLU A 36 13.51 -3.46 -9.47
CA GLU A 36 12.45 -4.43 -9.16
C GLU A 36 13.00 -5.59 -8.32
N THR A 37 12.27 -5.98 -7.29
CA THR A 37 12.59 -7.12 -6.43
C THR A 37 11.33 -7.72 -5.82
N ILE A 38 11.48 -8.72 -4.95
CA ILE A 38 10.40 -9.43 -4.30
C ILE A 38 10.48 -9.19 -2.79
N LEU A 39 9.37 -8.73 -2.20
CA LEU A 39 9.15 -8.76 -0.77
C LEU A 39 8.59 -10.13 -0.39
N ILE A 40 9.30 -10.84 0.49
CA ILE A 40 8.86 -12.12 1.04
C ILE A 40 8.23 -11.87 2.41
N LEU A 41 7.03 -12.39 2.60
CA LEU A 41 6.22 -12.27 3.81
C LEU A 41 5.94 -13.66 4.36
N THR A 42 6.13 -13.82 5.66
CA THR A 42 5.69 -15.01 6.40
C THR A 42 4.16 -15.00 6.60
N PRO A 43 3.54 -16.14 6.97
CA PRO A 43 2.10 -16.20 7.14
C PRO A 43 1.58 -15.22 8.19
N GLY A 44 2.28 -15.09 9.33
CA GLY A 44 1.90 -14.14 10.38
C GLY A 44 2.01 -12.67 9.95
N GLU A 45 2.98 -12.33 9.10
CA GLU A 45 3.09 -10.98 8.53
C GLU A 45 1.95 -10.68 7.55
N VAL A 46 1.53 -11.68 6.76
CA VAL A 46 0.38 -11.56 5.84
C VAL A 46 -0.90 -11.31 6.62
N GLU A 47 -1.17 -12.09 7.68
CA GLU A 47 -2.34 -11.91 8.55
C GLU A 47 -2.36 -10.54 9.21
N LEU A 48 -1.21 -10.09 9.73
CA LEU A 48 -1.08 -8.76 10.33
C LEU A 48 -1.35 -7.65 9.32
N TYR A 49 -0.78 -7.74 8.12
CA TYR A 49 -0.97 -6.73 7.09
C TYR A 49 -2.39 -6.71 6.54
N ALA A 50 -3.07 -7.86 6.43
CA ALA A 50 -4.48 -7.90 6.04
C ALA A 50 -5.33 -7.01 6.96
N ILE A 51 -5.19 -7.19 8.28
CA ILE A 51 -5.92 -6.39 9.29
C ILE A 51 -5.57 -4.90 9.17
N GLN A 52 -4.29 -4.55 9.06
CA GLN A 52 -3.87 -3.15 9.00
C GLN A 52 -4.33 -2.46 7.71
N LEU A 53 -4.30 -3.16 6.57
CA LEU A 53 -4.74 -2.63 5.29
C LEU A 53 -6.26 -2.45 5.24
N GLU A 54 -7.03 -3.39 5.79
CA GLU A 54 -8.49 -3.24 5.96
C GLU A 54 -8.83 -2.01 6.80
N GLN A 55 -8.14 -1.82 7.93
CA GLN A 55 -8.32 -0.62 8.76
C GLN A 55 -7.96 0.66 8.01
N ALA A 56 -6.90 0.65 7.20
CA ALA A 56 -6.50 1.79 6.39
C ALA A 56 -7.55 2.14 5.32
N ILE A 57 -8.16 1.13 4.69
CA ILE A 57 -9.27 1.29 3.74
C ILE A 57 -10.48 1.92 4.44
N ALA A 58 -10.90 1.37 5.59
CA ALA A 58 -12.03 1.89 6.36
C ALA A 58 -11.80 3.35 6.81
N ARG A 59 -10.57 3.70 7.22
CA ARG A 59 -10.18 5.08 7.56
C ARG A 59 -10.29 6.00 6.35
N ARG A 60 -9.87 5.55 5.16
CA ARG A 60 -9.99 6.31 3.92
C ARG A 60 -11.44 6.54 3.54
N GLU A 61 -12.31 5.54 3.67
CA GLU A 61 -13.75 5.66 3.40
C GLU A 61 -14.41 6.67 4.34
N SER A 62 -14.17 6.54 5.64
CA SER A 62 -14.66 7.48 6.66
C SER A 62 -14.21 8.93 6.37
N ALA A 63 -12.95 9.11 5.93
CA ALA A 63 -12.44 10.42 5.55
C ALA A 63 -13.12 10.99 4.29
N ARG A 64 -13.46 10.14 3.31
CA ARG A 64 -14.22 10.54 2.11
C ARG A 64 -15.63 10.96 2.49
N GLU A 65 -16.33 10.20 3.31
CA GLU A 65 -17.67 10.55 3.76
C GLU A 65 -17.71 11.86 4.55
N ARG A 66 -16.73 12.10 5.44
CA ARG A 66 -16.63 13.36 6.17
C ARG A 66 -16.44 14.56 5.22
N ARG A 67 -15.64 14.41 4.15
CA ARG A 67 -15.52 15.45 3.11
C ARG A 67 -16.83 15.69 2.37
N LEU A 68 -17.64 14.65 2.14
CA LEU A 68 -18.93 14.77 1.47
C LEU A 68 -20.01 15.37 2.39
N ARG A 69 -19.98 15.06 3.70
CA ARG A 69 -20.92 15.59 4.70
C ARG A 69 -20.61 17.04 5.11
N CYS A 70 -19.34 17.46 5.01
CA CYS A 70 -18.91 18.84 5.25
C CYS A 70 -18.11 19.33 4.04
N PRO A 71 -18.78 19.73 2.94
CA PRO A 71 -18.08 20.39 1.84
C PRO A 71 -17.44 21.67 2.42
N GLY A 72 -16.13 21.84 2.21
CA GLY A 72 -15.46 23.09 2.59
C GLY A 72 -16.18 24.30 1.98
N PRO A 73 -16.00 25.51 2.52
CA PRO A 73 -16.68 26.69 2.00
C PRO A 73 -16.39 26.81 0.51
N SER A 74 -17.45 26.83 -0.32
CA SER A 74 -17.34 27.13 -1.74
C SER A 74 -16.61 28.47 -1.89
N LEU A 75 -15.47 28.48 -2.58
CA LEU A 75 -14.77 29.71 -2.93
C LEU A 75 -15.75 30.64 -3.64
N PRO A 76 -15.84 31.93 -3.26
CA PRO A 76 -16.71 32.86 -3.95
C PRO A 76 -16.20 33.03 -5.38
N THR A 77 -17.05 32.71 -6.34
CA THR A 77 -16.83 33.00 -7.76
C THR A 77 -16.71 34.51 -7.92
N ARG A 78 -15.56 34.98 -8.44
CA ARG A 78 -15.37 36.38 -8.86
C ARG A 78 -16.04 36.63 -10.19
#